data_AF-A0AAE1IFS6-F1
#
_entry.id   AF-A0AAE1IFS6-F1
#
_cell.length_a   1.000
_cell.length_b   1.000
_cell.length_c   1.000
_cell.angle_alpha   90.00
_cell.angle_beta   90.00
_cell.angle_gamma   90.00
#
_symmetry.space_group_name_H-M   'P 1'
#
loop_
_entity.id
_entity.type
_entity.pdbx_description
1 polymer ?
#
loop_
_entity_poly.entity_id
_entity_poly.type
_entity_poly.pdbx_seq_one_letter_code
_entity_poly.pdbx_strand_id
1 'polypeptide(L)'
;MASTTNNTPLLLDLTIDNITENVVRINSQSSNARLNYLMERLVTHVHDFARETRLSTHEWMATIEFLTKTGQMCTDVRQEFILLSDILGLSMLVDSIDHPKPPNCTEGSVLGPFHTGDAPHLPIGSSMSTDAAGEPMLALCTVSDSSGRPISGVKVDIWETDSSGHYDVQYATRDSPSERCVMTSDVDGGFWFKAIKPVSYPIPDDGPVGKLLGLLNRHCWRPAHMHFMFEKQGLDPLITSKTTLFIRGDKYETSDVVFGVKSSLIIDLGKVDEETAAKYGVPVGALLLRHSFVLASTEETEQLRDKNAMEAMERLGLKSKLIDHLPVPDLD
;
A
#
# COMPACT_ATOMS: atom_id res chain seq x y z
N MET A 1 31.61 26.29 30.34
CA MET A 1 31.93 25.05 29.60
C MET A 1 31.47 23.88 30.45
N ALA A 2 30.26 23.38 30.21
CA ALA A 2 29.79 22.19 30.90
C ALA A 2 30.51 20.99 30.30
N SER A 3 31.31 20.31 31.12
CA SER A 3 31.89 19.02 30.81
C SER A 3 30.76 18.04 30.52
N THR A 4 30.52 17.72 29.26
CA THR A 4 29.72 16.57 28.86
C THR A 4 30.50 15.34 29.28
N THR A 5 30.19 14.80 30.47
CA THR A 5 30.64 13.46 30.86
C THR A 5 30.24 12.52 29.74
N ASN A 6 31.24 11.98 29.04
CA ASN A 6 31.06 11.11 27.91
C ASN A 6 30.51 9.78 28.45
N ASN A 7 29.18 9.69 28.58
CA ASN A 7 28.47 8.57 29.19
C ASN A 7 28.31 7.41 28.21
N THR A 8 29.33 7.21 27.35
CA THR A 8 29.35 6.17 26.34
C THR A 8 29.44 4.82 27.05
N PRO A 9 28.51 3.87 26.79
CA PRO A 9 28.56 2.56 27.39
C PRO A 9 29.89 1.86 27.07
N LEU A 10 30.48 1.21 28.07
CA LEU A 10 31.66 0.38 27.88
C LEU A 10 31.32 -0.80 26.97
N LEU A 11 32.14 -1.01 25.93
CA LEU A 11 32.05 -2.17 25.05
C LEU A 11 32.42 -3.45 25.82
N LEU A 12 31.64 -4.50 25.63
CA LEU A 12 31.96 -5.85 26.12
C LEU A 12 33.05 -6.51 25.25
N ASP A 13 33.69 -7.55 25.78
CA ASP A 13 34.48 -8.47 24.96
C ASP A 13 33.50 -9.33 24.12
N LEU A 14 33.48 -9.09 22.82
CA LEU A 14 32.36 -9.51 21.97
C LEU A 14 32.45 -10.97 21.56
N THR A 15 31.36 -11.70 21.77
CA THR A 15 31.14 -13.06 21.33
C THR A 15 29.88 -13.12 20.46
N ILE A 16 29.65 -14.28 19.80
CA ILE A 16 28.43 -14.54 19.04
C ILE A 16 27.17 -14.40 19.93
N ASP A 17 27.31 -14.70 21.22
CA ASP A 17 26.19 -14.72 22.18
C ASP A 17 25.89 -13.33 22.73
N ASN A 18 26.90 -12.48 23.00
CA ASN A 18 26.71 -11.20 23.68
C ASN A 18 26.68 -9.96 22.76
N ILE A 19 27.05 -10.10 21.48
CA ILE A 19 27.17 -8.94 20.56
C ILE A 19 25.84 -8.20 20.39
N THR A 20 24.71 -8.90 20.48
CA THR A 20 23.37 -8.30 20.28
C THR A 20 23.04 -7.33 21.39
N GLU A 21 23.16 -7.76 22.65
CA GLU A 21 22.94 -6.91 23.82
C GLU A 21 23.87 -5.69 23.80
N ASN A 22 25.14 -5.87 23.42
CA ASN A 22 26.08 -4.78 23.32
C ASN A 22 25.68 -3.75 22.24
N VAL A 23 25.28 -4.19 21.03
CA VAL A 23 24.82 -3.29 19.96
C VAL A 23 23.54 -2.56 20.34
N VAL A 24 22.56 -3.26 20.94
CA VAL A 24 21.32 -2.66 21.45
C VAL A 24 21.65 -1.56 22.47
N ARG A 25 22.53 -1.85 23.43
CA ARG A 25 22.94 -0.89 24.46
C ARG A 25 23.58 0.36 23.87
N ILE A 26 24.43 0.22 22.85
CA ILE A 26 25.08 1.35 22.20
C ILE A 26 24.08 2.17 21.38
N ASN A 27 23.16 1.53 20.65
CA ASN A 27 22.19 2.21 19.78
C ASN A 27 21.02 2.84 20.55
N SER A 28 20.81 2.49 21.83
CA SER A 28 19.69 2.98 22.65
C SER A 28 20.03 4.20 23.52
N GLN A 29 20.98 5.03 23.07
CA GLN A 29 21.39 6.25 23.79
C GLN A 29 20.52 7.48 23.49
N SER A 30 19.56 7.38 22.57
CA SER A 30 18.70 8.51 22.21
C SER A 30 17.69 8.81 23.33
N SER A 31 17.29 10.08 23.46
CA SER A 31 16.14 10.46 24.29
C SER A 31 14.80 10.08 23.65
N ASN A 32 14.79 9.66 22.38
CA ASN A 32 13.60 9.20 21.69
C ASN A 32 13.37 7.69 21.97
N ALA A 33 12.44 7.41 22.88
CA ALA A 33 12.11 6.05 23.30
C ALA A 33 11.56 5.18 22.16
N ARG A 34 10.80 5.76 21.21
CA ARG A 34 10.29 5.02 20.05
C ARG A 34 11.43 4.61 19.12
N LEU A 35 12.39 5.50 18.87
CA LEU A 35 13.57 5.18 18.06
C LEU A 35 14.41 4.08 18.71
N ASN A 36 14.66 4.18 20.02
CA ASN A 36 15.40 3.14 20.75
C ASN A 36 14.72 1.78 20.62
N TYR A 37 13.39 1.72 20.82
CA TYR A 37 12.63 0.49 20.66
C TYR A 37 12.73 -0.09 19.24
N LEU A 38 12.58 0.74 18.19
CA LEU A 38 12.70 0.30 16.80
C LEU A 38 14.10 -0.26 16.50
N MET A 39 15.15 0.41 16.97
CA MET A 39 16.53 -0.03 16.76
C MET A 39 16.85 -1.32 17.53
N GLU A 40 16.38 -1.43 18.76
CA GLU A 40 16.50 -2.65 19.55
C GLU A 40 15.89 -3.85 18.81
N ARG A 41 14.62 -3.74 18.39
CA ARG A 41 13.92 -4.83 17.69
C ARG A 41 14.59 -5.15 16.35
N LEU A 42 14.98 -4.15 15.58
CA LEU A 42 15.65 -4.36 14.30
C LEU A 42 16.97 -5.14 14.47
N VAL A 43 17.84 -4.69 15.37
CA VAL A 43 19.12 -5.35 15.66
C VAL A 43 18.90 -6.78 16.13
N THR A 44 17.93 -6.98 17.03
CA THR A 44 17.58 -8.31 17.56
C THR A 44 17.18 -9.26 16.44
N HIS A 45 16.20 -8.88 15.62
CA HIS A 45 15.69 -9.73 14.53
C HIS A 45 16.74 -10.01 13.44
N VAL A 46 17.58 -9.02 13.08
CA VAL A 46 18.64 -9.23 12.09
C VAL A 46 19.75 -10.15 12.62
N HIS A 47 20.15 -9.99 13.88
CA HIS A 47 21.14 -10.88 14.50
C HIS A 47 20.61 -12.30 14.70
N ASP A 48 19.35 -12.44 15.10
CA ASP A 48 18.71 -13.74 15.25
C ASP A 48 18.57 -14.45 13.90
N PHE A 49 18.18 -13.75 12.84
CA PHE A 49 18.19 -14.29 11.48
C PHE A 49 19.57 -14.81 11.07
N ALA A 50 20.63 -14.04 11.34
CA ALA A 50 21.99 -14.45 11.03
C ALA A 50 22.44 -15.69 11.83
N ARG A 51 22.07 -15.77 13.12
CA ARG A 51 22.36 -16.93 13.98
C ARG A 51 21.59 -18.17 13.57
N GLU A 52 20.29 -18.03 13.32
CA GLU A 52 19.38 -19.11 12.93
C GLU A 52 19.83 -19.76 11.63
N THR A 53 20.16 -18.94 10.62
CA THR A 53 20.56 -19.41 9.30
C THR A 53 22.03 -19.80 9.19
N ARG A 54 22.84 -19.47 10.20
CA ARG A 54 24.32 -19.57 10.15
C ARG A 54 24.88 -18.83 8.92
N LEU A 55 24.39 -17.62 8.69
CA LEU A 55 24.70 -16.81 7.51
C LEU A 55 26.20 -16.78 7.24
N SER A 56 26.61 -17.31 6.08
CA SER A 56 28.01 -17.33 5.68
C SER A 56 28.49 -15.96 5.21
N THR A 57 29.80 -15.73 5.22
CA THR A 57 30.38 -14.50 4.68
C THR A 57 30.04 -14.28 3.21
N HIS A 58 29.89 -15.36 2.42
CA HIS A 58 29.53 -15.27 1.01
C HIS A 58 28.08 -14.81 0.82
N GLU A 59 27.13 -15.42 1.54
CA GLU A 59 25.72 -15.02 1.50
C GLU A 59 25.50 -13.61 2.04
N TRP A 60 26.23 -13.25 3.10
CA TRP A 60 26.24 -11.88 3.63
C TRP A 60 26.73 -10.89 2.58
N MET A 61 27.88 -11.15 1.91
CA MET A 61 28.36 -10.27 0.85
C MET A 61 27.40 -10.17 -0.34
N ALA A 62 26.79 -11.28 -0.74
CA ALA A 62 25.77 -11.28 -1.79
C ALA A 62 24.56 -10.39 -1.41
N THR A 63 24.16 -10.41 -0.14
CA THR A 63 23.09 -9.54 0.39
C THR A 63 23.50 -8.06 0.34
N ILE A 64 24.72 -7.72 0.76
CA ILE A 64 25.23 -6.34 0.69
C ILE A 64 25.29 -5.83 -0.76
N GLU A 65 25.76 -6.66 -1.69
CA GLU A 65 25.76 -6.31 -3.11
C GLU A 65 24.35 -6.13 -3.68
N PHE A 66 23.41 -6.99 -3.27
CA PHE A 66 22.00 -6.90 -3.67
C PHE A 66 21.37 -5.59 -3.20
N LEU A 67 21.52 -5.24 -1.92
CA LEU A 67 21.00 -3.99 -1.35
C LEU A 67 21.66 -2.76 -1.99
N THR A 68 22.97 -2.83 -2.26
CA THR A 68 23.70 -1.76 -2.96
C THR A 68 23.13 -1.52 -4.36
N LYS A 69 22.94 -2.60 -5.15
CA LYS A 69 22.34 -2.52 -6.49
C LYS A 69 20.89 -2.04 -6.45
N THR A 70 20.13 -2.42 -5.42
CA THR A 70 18.76 -1.96 -5.20
C THR A 70 18.72 -0.45 -5.01
N GLY A 71 19.61 0.09 -4.17
CA GLY A 71 19.76 1.54 -4.00
C GLY A 71 20.19 2.27 -5.28
N GLN A 72 21.14 1.71 -6.04
CA GLN A 72 21.61 2.29 -7.31
C GLN A 72 20.55 2.28 -8.42
N MET A 73 19.54 1.42 -8.32
CA MET A 73 18.42 1.36 -9.27
C MET A 73 17.31 2.37 -8.95
N CYS A 74 17.34 2.98 -7.76
CA CYS A 74 16.35 3.98 -7.38
C CYS A 74 16.58 5.32 -8.11
N THR A 75 15.50 5.91 -8.63
CA THR A 75 15.44 7.23 -9.28
C THR A 75 14.19 7.98 -8.80
N ASP A 76 13.96 9.19 -9.28
CA ASP A 76 12.75 9.98 -8.94
C ASP A 76 11.44 9.30 -9.41
N VAL A 77 11.52 8.41 -10.41
CA VAL A 77 10.35 7.70 -10.97
C VAL A 77 10.38 6.19 -10.73
N ARG A 78 11.46 5.65 -10.13
CA ARG A 78 11.62 4.22 -9.82
C ARG A 78 12.11 4.04 -8.39
N GLN A 79 11.33 3.38 -7.55
CA GLN A 79 11.70 3.11 -6.16
C GLN A 79 11.89 1.61 -5.93
N GLU A 80 13.07 1.09 -6.25
CA GLU A 80 13.38 -0.34 -6.16
C GLU A 80 13.35 -0.87 -4.71
N PHE A 81 13.64 -0.02 -3.71
CA PHE A 81 13.47 -0.38 -2.29
C PHE A 81 12.00 -0.53 -1.87
N ILE A 82 11.10 0.28 -2.44
CA ILE A 82 9.65 0.10 -2.23
C ILE A 82 9.23 -1.21 -2.90
N LEU A 83 9.70 -1.49 -4.11
CA LEU A 83 9.41 -2.75 -4.80
C LEU A 83 9.92 -3.97 -4.03
N LEU A 84 11.10 -3.87 -3.41
CA LEU A 84 11.62 -4.90 -2.52
C LEU A 84 10.71 -5.10 -1.30
N SER A 85 10.23 -4.02 -0.68
CA SER A 85 9.25 -4.07 0.42
C SER A 85 7.95 -4.74 -0.03
N ASP A 86 7.47 -4.44 -1.23
CA ASP A 86 6.25 -4.99 -1.81
C ASP A 86 6.36 -6.51 -2.02
N ILE A 87 7.43 -7.00 -2.65
CA ILE A 87 7.59 -8.43 -2.93
C ILE A 87 7.94 -9.28 -1.70
N LEU A 88 8.32 -8.63 -0.60
CA LEU A 88 8.50 -9.25 0.72
C LEU A 88 7.22 -9.17 1.57
N GLY A 89 6.16 -8.51 1.09
CA GLY A 89 4.89 -8.31 1.78
C GLY A 89 4.94 -7.28 2.92
N LEU A 90 6.06 -6.58 3.09
CA LEU A 90 6.23 -5.60 4.16
C LEU A 90 5.30 -4.39 3.96
N SER A 91 5.16 -3.90 2.73
CA SER A 91 4.29 -2.75 2.43
C SER A 91 2.83 -3.03 2.81
N MET A 92 2.33 -4.22 2.48
CA MET A 92 0.97 -4.64 2.84
C MET A 92 0.80 -4.84 4.35
N LEU A 93 1.82 -5.37 5.02
CA LEU A 93 1.81 -5.54 6.47
C LEU A 93 1.77 -4.18 7.18
N VAL A 94 2.62 -3.23 6.76
CA VAL A 94 2.65 -1.88 7.33
C VAL A 94 1.33 -1.16 7.10
N ASP A 95 0.76 -1.23 5.89
CA ASP A 95 -0.56 -0.64 5.61
C ASP A 95 -1.66 -1.21 6.52
N SER A 96 -1.66 -2.53 6.74
CA SER A 96 -2.64 -3.19 7.60
C SER A 96 -2.48 -2.83 9.09
N ILE A 97 -1.25 -2.53 9.53
CA ILE A 97 -0.97 -2.09 10.91
C ILE A 97 -1.37 -0.63 11.10
N ASP A 98 -1.04 0.25 10.14
CA ASP A 98 -1.20 1.70 10.29
C ASP A 98 -2.60 2.20 9.91
N HIS A 99 -3.29 1.49 9.01
CA HIS A 99 -4.65 1.84 8.55
C HIS A 99 -5.65 0.69 8.75
N PRO A 100 -5.77 0.12 9.96
CA PRO A 100 -6.70 -0.97 10.20
C PRO A 100 -8.13 -0.51 9.95
N LYS A 101 -8.94 -1.36 9.31
CA LYS A 101 -10.32 -1.01 8.97
C LYS A 101 -11.29 -1.68 9.96
N PRO A 102 -12.23 -0.92 10.56
CA PRO A 102 -13.32 -1.50 11.32
C PRO A 102 -14.09 -2.54 10.51
N PRO A 103 -14.77 -3.50 11.16
CA PRO A 103 -15.62 -4.45 10.46
C PRO A 103 -16.62 -3.73 9.53
N ASN A 104 -16.80 -4.27 8.33
CA ASN A 104 -17.67 -3.74 7.26
C ASN A 104 -17.17 -2.48 6.55
N CYS A 105 -16.05 -1.87 6.96
CA CYS A 105 -15.40 -0.82 6.17
C CYS A 105 -14.58 -1.43 5.02
N THR A 106 -14.50 -0.72 3.91
CA THR A 106 -13.69 -1.17 2.76
C THR A 106 -12.23 -1.27 3.15
N GLU A 107 -11.63 -2.42 2.85
CA GLU A 107 -10.24 -2.70 3.19
C GLU A 107 -9.24 -1.84 2.42
N GLY A 108 -8.15 -1.50 3.10
CA GLY A 108 -6.97 -0.88 2.49
C GLY A 108 -6.18 -1.84 1.61
N SER A 109 -5.48 -1.29 0.63
CA SER A 109 -4.49 -1.97 -0.22
C SER A 109 -3.31 -1.03 -0.49
N VAL A 110 -2.17 -1.58 -0.91
CA VAL A 110 -0.98 -0.80 -1.30
C VAL A 110 -1.32 0.23 -2.38
N LEU A 111 -0.82 1.45 -2.19
CA LEU A 111 -0.96 2.54 -3.17
C LEU A 111 -0.29 2.19 -4.51
N GLY A 112 0.84 1.49 -4.45
CA GLY A 112 1.73 1.31 -5.58
C GLY A 112 2.46 2.61 -5.97
N PRO A 113 3.43 2.55 -6.90
CA PRO A 113 4.31 3.67 -7.21
C PRO A 113 3.75 4.65 -8.26
N PHE A 114 2.54 4.43 -8.79
CA PHE A 114 2.06 5.10 -10.01
C PHE A 114 0.97 6.17 -9.78
N HIS A 115 0.65 6.50 -8.53
CA HIS A 115 -0.20 7.64 -8.22
C HIS A 115 0.53 8.96 -8.52
N THR A 116 -0.19 9.94 -9.08
CA THR A 116 0.34 11.28 -9.39
C THR A 116 -0.66 12.35 -8.99
N GLY A 117 -0.16 13.53 -8.61
CA GLY A 117 -1.01 14.67 -8.23
C GLY A 117 -1.55 15.50 -9.38
N ASP A 118 -1.24 15.14 -10.64
CA ASP A 118 -1.61 15.90 -11.84
C ASP A 118 -2.81 15.31 -12.61
N ALA A 119 -3.50 14.31 -12.03
CA ALA A 119 -4.70 13.73 -12.63
C ALA A 119 -5.79 14.81 -12.83
N PRO A 120 -6.47 14.83 -14.00
CA PRO A 120 -7.46 15.85 -14.30
C PRO A 120 -8.72 15.66 -13.46
N HIS A 121 -9.29 16.77 -12.97
CA HIS A 121 -10.62 16.77 -12.39
C HIS A 121 -11.68 16.64 -13.48
N LEU A 122 -12.45 15.56 -13.46
CA LEU A 122 -13.50 15.29 -14.43
C LEU A 122 -14.88 15.34 -13.77
N PRO A 123 -15.91 15.89 -14.45
CA PRO A 123 -17.29 15.75 -14.01
C PRO A 123 -17.71 14.27 -13.95
N ILE A 124 -18.61 13.95 -13.02
CA ILE A 124 -19.27 12.64 -12.97
C ILE A 124 -19.83 12.30 -14.37
N GLY A 125 -19.56 11.09 -14.83
CA GLY A 125 -20.01 10.56 -16.11
C GLY A 125 -19.08 10.77 -17.30
N SER A 126 -17.95 11.44 -17.07
CA SER A 126 -16.86 11.55 -18.03
C SER A 126 -16.19 10.19 -18.32
N SER A 127 -15.46 10.12 -19.43
CA SER A 127 -14.50 9.03 -19.66
C SER A 127 -13.18 9.40 -19.00
N MET A 128 -12.60 8.50 -18.21
CA MET A 128 -11.22 8.64 -17.72
C MET A 128 -10.18 8.06 -18.70
N SER A 129 -10.65 7.27 -19.68
CA SER A 129 -9.83 6.60 -20.67
C SER A 129 -9.86 7.30 -22.01
N THR A 130 -8.71 7.32 -22.68
CA THR A 130 -8.59 7.69 -24.10
C THR A 130 -8.12 6.52 -24.98
N ASP A 131 -7.88 5.35 -24.37
CA ASP A 131 -7.42 4.16 -25.05
C ASP A 131 -8.53 3.49 -25.87
N ALA A 132 -8.44 3.62 -27.18
CA ALA A 132 -9.40 3.04 -28.12
C ALA A 132 -9.29 1.51 -28.27
N ALA A 133 -8.18 0.90 -27.80
CA ALA A 133 -7.98 -0.55 -27.84
C ALA A 133 -8.52 -1.27 -26.59
N GLY A 134 -8.79 -0.55 -25.51
CA GLY A 134 -9.36 -1.10 -24.29
C GLY A 134 -10.82 -1.52 -24.44
N GLU A 135 -11.20 -2.62 -23.76
CA GLU A 135 -12.59 -3.06 -23.70
C GLU A 135 -13.42 -2.09 -22.85
N PRO A 136 -14.45 -1.40 -23.37
CA PRO A 136 -15.16 -0.38 -22.62
C PRO A 136 -15.89 -0.92 -21.38
N MET A 137 -15.78 -0.19 -20.29
CA MET A 137 -16.39 -0.50 -19.00
C MET A 137 -17.09 0.74 -18.41
N LEU A 138 -18.29 0.53 -17.88
CA LEU A 138 -18.99 1.51 -17.04
C LEU A 138 -18.72 1.17 -15.57
N ALA A 139 -18.25 2.14 -14.80
CA ALA A 139 -18.09 2.01 -13.35
C ALA A 139 -19.17 2.84 -12.63
N LEU A 140 -19.97 2.17 -11.80
CA LEU A 140 -21.02 2.75 -10.97
C LEU A 140 -20.67 2.53 -9.49
N CYS A 141 -20.25 3.59 -8.81
CA CYS A 141 -19.75 3.50 -7.46
C CYS A 141 -20.52 4.39 -6.49
N THR A 142 -20.54 3.99 -5.22
CA THR A 142 -21.10 4.80 -4.12
C THR A 142 -20.13 4.86 -2.95
N VAL A 143 -20.21 5.93 -2.17
CA VAL A 143 -19.42 6.14 -0.95
C VAL A 143 -20.36 6.39 0.22
N SER A 144 -20.16 5.64 1.30
CA SER A 144 -20.91 5.76 2.56
C SER A 144 -19.99 5.67 3.77
N ASP A 145 -20.47 6.09 4.93
CA ASP A 145 -19.78 5.88 6.21
C ASP A 145 -20.09 4.51 6.81
N SER A 146 -19.45 4.18 7.94
CA SER A 146 -19.66 2.92 8.68
C SER A 146 -21.10 2.70 9.16
N SER A 147 -21.94 3.74 9.17
CA SER A 147 -23.38 3.68 9.50
C SER A 147 -24.28 3.56 8.26
N GLY A 148 -23.71 3.48 7.06
CA GLY A 148 -24.42 3.40 5.79
C GLY A 148 -24.97 4.73 5.29
N ARG A 149 -24.58 5.87 5.88
CA ARG A 149 -25.00 7.19 5.40
C ARG A 149 -24.15 7.60 4.20
N PRO A 150 -24.75 8.09 3.11
CA PRO A 150 -23.98 8.53 1.95
C PRO A 150 -23.06 9.70 2.29
N ILE A 151 -21.85 9.70 1.73
CA ILE A 151 -20.87 10.77 1.93
C ILE A 151 -20.75 11.58 0.63
N SER A 152 -21.30 12.79 0.64
CA SER A 152 -21.18 13.73 -0.47
C SER A 152 -19.86 14.50 -0.47
N GLY A 153 -19.43 14.98 -1.63
CA GLY A 153 -18.24 15.83 -1.74
C GLY A 153 -16.92 15.13 -1.44
N VAL A 154 -16.85 13.80 -1.56
CA VAL A 154 -15.62 13.03 -1.43
C VAL A 154 -14.83 13.16 -2.72
N LYS A 155 -13.59 13.63 -2.64
CA LYS A 155 -12.64 13.60 -3.75
C LYS A 155 -12.19 12.16 -3.96
N VAL A 156 -12.30 11.66 -5.18
CA VAL A 156 -11.95 10.28 -5.55
C VAL A 156 -10.93 10.32 -6.67
N ASP A 157 -9.67 10.01 -6.34
CA ASP A 157 -8.60 9.78 -7.30
C ASP A 157 -8.71 8.34 -7.80
N ILE A 158 -8.73 8.17 -9.12
CA ILE A 158 -8.91 6.88 -9.79
C ILE A 158 -7.80 6.73 -10.82
N TRP A 159 -7.13 5.59 -10.84
CA TRP A 159 -6.11 5.29 -11.85
C TRP A 159 -6.01 3.79 -12.14
N GLU A 160 -5.65 3.46 -13.38
CA GLU A 160 -5.41 2.10 -13.86
C GLU A 160 -4.36 2.11 -14.99
N THR A 161 -3.99 0.93 -15.48
CA THR A 161 -3.17 0.79 -16.69
C THR A 161 -4.02 0.95 -17.95
N ASP A 162 -3.37 1.31 -19.06
CA ASP A 162 -3.96 1.14 -20.37
C ASP A 162 -4.16 -0.35 -20.74
N SER A 163 -4.75 -0.61 -21.91
CA SER A 163 -5.03 -1.98 -22.39
C SER A 163 -3.78 -2.81 -22.68
N SER A 164 -2.60 -2.18 -22.74
CA SER A 164 -1.30 -2.85 -22.89
C SER A 164 -0.65 -3.20 -21.54
N GLY A 165 -1.24 -2.78 -20.43
CA GLY A 165 -0.73 -3.01 -19.08
C GLY A 165 0.32 -1.99 -18.62
N HIS A 166 0.30 -0.77 -19.15
CA HIS A 166 1.20 0.30 -18.71
C HIS A 166 0.43 1.48 -18.12
N TYR A 167 0.97 2.06 -17.04
CA TYR A 167 0.57 3.39 -16.60
C TYR A 167 1.22 4.44 -17.49
N ASP A 168 0.51 5.56 -17.70
CA ASP A 168 1.00 6.72 -18.46
C ASP A 168 2.41 7.20 -18.03
N VAL A 169 2.72 7.15 -16.73
CA VAL A 169 4.03 7.53 -16.15
C VAL A 169 5.18 6.59 -16.50
N GLN A 170 4.89 5.41 -17.01
CA GLN A 170 5.92 4.44 -17.43
C GLN A 170 6.42 4.71 -18.85
N TYR A 171 5.69 5.50 -19.65
CA TYR A 171 6.13 5.88 -20.99
C TYR A 171 7.22 6.95 -20.91
N ALA A 172 8.27 6.78 -21.73
CA ALA A 172 9.39 7.73 -21.81
C ALA A 172 8.94 9.14 -22.21
N THR A 173 7.88 9.23 -23.00
CA THR A 173 7.19 10.47 -23.37
C THR A 173 5.78 10.42 -22.82
N ARG A 174 5.49 11.25 -21.82
CA ARG A 174 4.15 11.43 -21.25
C ARG A 174 3.61 12.79 -21.68
N ASP A 175 2.75 12.79 -22.69
CA ASP A 175 2.17 14.02 -23.24
C ASP A 175 1.12 14.63 -22.29
N SER A 176 0.29 13.78 -21.71
CA SER A 176 -0.74 14.16 -20.74
C SER A 176 -1.07 12.99 -19.82
N PRO A 177 -1.67 13.25 -18.65
CA PRO A 177 -2.30 12.22 -17.85
C PRO A 177 -3.28 11.36 -18.67
N SER A 178 -3.18 10.04 -18.58
CA SER A 178 -4.13 9.10 -19.20
C SER A 178 -4.48 7.98 -18.23
N GLU A 179 -5.66 7.38 -18.40
CA GLU A 179 -6.20 6.30 -17.55
C GLU A 179 -6.23 6.68 -16.05
N ARG A 180 -6.40 7.98 -15.79
CA ARG A 180 -6.51 8.54 -14.44
C ARG A 180 -7.42 9.76 -14.42
N CYS A 181 -8.16 9.93 -13.33
CA CYS A 181 -8.94 11.13 -13.10
C CYS A 181 -9.20 11.37 -11.62
N VAL A 182 -9.66 12.57 -11.30
CA VAL A 182 -10.23 12.91 -10.00
C VAL A 182 -11.70 13.26 -10.18
N MET A 183 -12.56 12.65 -9.39
CA MET A 183 -13.99 12.96 -9.35
C MET A 183 -14.41 13.42 -7.96
N THR A 184 -15.64 13.92 -7.83
CA THR A 184 -16.22 14.31 -6.55
C THR A 184 -17.57 13.64 -6.41
N SER A 185 -17.82 12.93 -5.30
CA SER A 185 -19.10 12.26 -5.07
C SER A 185 -20.27 13.24 -4.97
N ASP A 186 -21.43 12.83 -5.48
CA ASP A 186 -22.67 13.61 -5.44
C ASP A 186 -23.33 13.62 -4.05
N VAL A 187 -24.51 14.23 -3.96
CA VAL A 187 -25.27 14.37 -2.70
C VAL A 187 -25.67 13.03 -2.07
N ASP A 188 -25.81 11.98 -2.88
CA ASP A 188 -26.16 10.62 -2.47
C ASP A 188 -24.91 9.73 -2.36
N GLY A 189 -23.71 10.34 -2.39
CA GLY A 189 -22.42 9.64 -2.33
C GLY A 189 -22.08 8.88 -3.62
N GLY A 190 -22.84 9.07 -4.69
CA GLY A 190 -22.62 8.44 -5.98
C GLY A 190 -21.49 9.08 -6.77
N PHE A 191 -20.75 8.27 -7.52
CA PHE A 191 -19.87 8.71 -8.59
C PHE A 191 -19.80 7.61 -9.66
N TRP A 192 -19.74 8.01 -10.92
CA TRP A 192 -19.67 7.07 -12.03
C TRP A 192 -18.87 7.62 -13.18
N PHE A 193 -18.27 6.73 -13.96
CA PHE A 193 -17.35 7.07 -15.02
C PHE A 193 -17.26 5.96 -16.06
N LYS A 194 -16.78 6.32 -17.26
CA LYS A 194 -16.42 5.37 -18.31
C LYS A 194 -14.91 5.13 -18.24
N ALA A 195 -14.54 3.86 -18.30
CA ALA A 195 -13.18 3.36 -18.20
C ALA A 195 -12.99 2.24 -19.22
N ILE A 196 -11.83 1.61 -19.18
CA ILE A 196 -11.58 0.35 -19.86
C ILE A 196 -11.53 -0.77 -18.82
N LYS A 197 -11.63 -2.01 -19.27
CA LYS A 197 -11.43 -3.17 -18.40
C LYS A 197 -9.95 -3.21 -17.97
N PRO A 198 -9.65 -3.26 -16.66
CA PRO A 198 -8.27 -3.43 -16.21
C PRO A 198 -7.67 -4.72 -16.76
N VAL A 199 -6.36 -4.70 -17.00
CA VAL A 199 -5.59 -5.85 -17.45
C VAL A 199 -4.47 -6.18 -16.46
N SER A 200 -4.10 -7.45 -16.41
CA SER A 200 -2.91 -7.88 -15.67
C SER A 200 -1.65 -7.28 -16.29
N TYR A 201 -0.68 -6.92 -15.45
CA TYR A 201 0.60 -6.38 -15.92
C TYR A 201 1.78 -6.84 -15.03
N PRO A 202 3.00 -6.91 -15.57
CA PRO A 202 4.19 -7.21 -14.78
C PRO A 202 4.72 -5.96 -14.06
N ILE A 203 5.19 -6.11 -12.82
CA ILE A 203 6.07 -5.12 -12.19
C ILE A 203 7.43 -5.08 -12.92
N PRO A 204 8.20 -3.98 -12.83
CA PRO A 204 9.55 -3.93 -13.39
C PRO A 204 10.42 -5.09 -12.88
N ASP A 205 10.96 -5.89 -13.79
CA ASP A 205 11.72 -7.11 -13.48
C ASP A 205 13.17 -7.11 -14.03
N ASP A 206 13.60 -6.00 -14.64
CA ASP A 206 14.95 -5.75 -15.13
C ASP A 206 15.96 -5.44 -13.99
N GLY A 207 15.45 -5.14 -12.79
CA GLY A 207 16.23 -4.75 -11.62
C GLY A 207 16.66 -5.90 -10.70
N PRO A 208 17.34 -5.58 -9.59
CA PRO A 208 17.68 -6.57 -8.56
C PRO A 208 16.46 -7.33 -8.05
N VAL A 209 15.32 -6.66 -7.85
CA VAL A 209 14.10 -7.31 -7.35
C VAL A 209 13.57 -8.36 -8.34
N GLY A 210 13.54 -8.05 -9.63
CA GLY A 210 13.17 -9.02 -10.67
C GLY A 210 14.11 -10.23 -10.71
N LYS A 211 15.42 -10.02 -10.56
CA LYS A 211 16.39 -11.12 -10.44
C LYS A 211 16.13 -11.99 -9.21
N LEU A 212 15.79 -11.38 -8.07
CA LEU A 212 15.43 -12.12 -6.86
C LEU A 212 14.16 -12.94 -7.07
N LEU A 213 13.13 -12.39 -7.71
CA LEU A 213 11.93 -13.15 -8.07
C LEU A 213 12.26 -14.36 -8.95
N GLY A 214 13.15 -14.18 -9.93
CA GLY A 214 13.66 -15.28 -10.76
C GLY A 214 14.35 -16.38 -9.94
N LEU A 215 15.21 -16.00 -8.98
CA LEU A 215 15.86 -16.97 -8.06
C LEU A 215 14.85 -17.71 -7.17
N LEU A 216 13.76 -17.04 -6.80
CA LEU A 216 12.67 -17.60 -6.00
C LEU A 216 11.63 -18.39 -6.84
N ASN A 217 11.82 -18.50 -8.16
CA ASN A 217 10.85 -19.06 -9.10
C ASN A 217 9.46 -18.41 -8.99
N ARG A 218 9.41 -17.09 -8.75
CA ARG A 218 8.19 -16.29 -8.69
C ARG A 218 8.00 -15.51 -9.99
N HIS A 219 6.74 -15.31 -10.37
CA HIS A 219 6.39 -14.43 -11.49
C HIS A 219 6.36 -12.95 -11.06
N CYS A 220 6.45 -12.03 -12.01
CA CYS A 220 6.38 -10.57 -11.78
C CYS A 220 4.97 -9.97 -11.99
N TRP A 221 3.94 -10.77 -12.22
CA TRP A 221 2.61 -10.27 -12.57
C TRP A 221 1.76 -9.84 -11.37
N ARG A 222 1.02 -8.74 -11.58
CA ARG A 222 -0.12 -8.32 -10.77
C ARG A 222 -1.42 -8.63 -11.52
N PRO A 223 -2.49 -9.07 -10.83
CA PRO A 223 -3.80 -9.29 -11.44
C PRO A 223 -4.41 -7.99 -11.96
N ALA A 224 -5.37 -8.07 -12.87
CA ALA A 224 -6.14 -6.92 -13.34
C ALA A 224 -6.81 -6.15 -12.18
N HIS A 225 -6.55 -4.85 -12.08
CA HIS A 225 -7.09 -4.03 -10.99
C HIS A 225 -7.21 -2.54 -11.32
N MET A 226 -8.07 -1.86 -10.54
CA MET A 226 -8.27 -0.42 -10.57
C MET A 226 -8.02 0.16 -9.17
N HIS A 227 -7.29 1.27 -9.10
CA HIS A 227 -6.99 1.93 -7.85
C HIS A 227 -7.97 3.06 -7.53
N PHE A 228 -8.21 3.24 -6.23
CA PHE A 228 -9.05 4.31 -5.70
C PHE A 228 -8.37 4.93 -4.48
N MET A 229 -8.34 6.26 -4.43
CA MET A 229 -7.98 7.00 -3.22
C MET A 229 -9.06 8.04 -2.93
N PHE A 230 -9.61 7.98 -1.72
CA PHE A 230 -10.68 8.83 -1.23
C PHE A 230 -10.11 9.88 -0.29
N GLU A 231 -10.48 11.13 -0.50
CA GLU A 231 -10.11 12.27 0.34
C GLU A 231 -11.33 13.15 0.63
N LYS A 232 -11.57 13.53 1.88
CA LYS A 232 -12.58 14.54 2.23
C LYS A 232 -12.13 15.41 3.39
N GLN A 233 -11.92 16.70 3.12
CA GLN A 233 -11.70 17.73 4.13
C GLN A 233 -13.03 18.31 4.63
N GLY A 234 -13.11 18.69 5.91
CA GLY A 234 -14.22 19.48 6.45
C GLY A 234 -15.24 18.74 7.32
N LEU A 235 -15.02 17.45 7.58
CA LEU A 235 -15.56 16.76 8.75
C LEU A 235 -14.34 16.33 9.55
N ASP A 236 -14.16 16.91 10.72
CA ASP A 236 -13.12 16.49 11.66
C ASP A 236 -13.36 15.00 11.98
N PRO A 237 -12.45 14.05 11.65
CA PRO A 237 -11.13 14.12 10.99
C PRO A 237 -11.07 13.69 9.48
N LEU A 238 -10.00 14.08 8.78
CA LEU A 238 -9.72 13.84 7.35
C LEU A 238 -9.82 12.36 6.95
N ILE A 239 -10.84 11.99 6.19
CA ILE A 239 -10.94 10.65 5.60
C ILE A 239 -9.92 10.56 4.47
N THR A 240 -8.86 9.76 4.67
CA THR A 240 -7.98 9.28 3.59
C THR A 240 -8.04 7.77 3.56
N SER A 241 -8.55 7.19 2.48
CA SER A 241 -8.61 5.73 2.30
C SER A 241 -8.12 5.35 0.92
N LYS A 242 -7.25 4.33 0.84
CA LYS A 242 -6.67 3.83 -0.39
C LYS A 242 -7.07 2.39 -0.56
N THR A 243 -7.58 2.02 -1.72
CA THR A 243 -8.00 0.65 -1.98
C THR A 243 -7.85 0.31 -3.46
N THR A 244 -7.88 -0.97 -3.75
CA THR A 244 -7.68 -1.52 -5.09
C THR A 244 -8.76 -2.56 -5.32
N LEU A 245 -9.52 -2.44 -6.41
CA LEU A 245 -10.49 -3.46 -6.80
C LEU A 245 -9.86 -4.38 -7.83
N PHE A 246 -9.93 -5.69 -7.57
CA PHE A 246 -9.38 -6.74 -8.43
C PHE A 246 -10.49 -7.45 -9.19
N ILE A 247 -10.23 -7.86 -10.43
CA ILE A 247 -11.23 -8.52 -11.26
C ILE A 247 -11.26 -10.02 -10.98
N ARG A 248 -12.44 -10.56 -10.65
CA ARG A 248 -12.63 -12.00 -10.43
C ARG A 248 -12.31 -12.81 -11.68
N GLY A 249 -11.62 -13.92 -11.48
CA GLY A 249 -11.22 -14.87 -12.53
C GLY A 249 -9.97 -14.44 -13.28
N ASP A 250 -9.28 -13.38 -12.84
CA ASP A 250 -7.99 -13.02 -13.37
C ASP A 250 -6.95 -14.12 -13.09
N LYS A 251 -6.05 -14.34 -14.04
CA LYS A 251 -5.03 -15.41 -13.98
C LYS A 251 -4.12 -15.31 -12.75
N TYR A 252 -3.86 -14.09 -12.25
CA TYR A 252 -2.95 -13.83 -11.14
C TYR A 252 -3.69 -13.42 -9.86
N GLU A 253 -5.02 -13.58 -9.80
CA GLU A 253 -5.85 -13.25 -8.64
C GLU A 253 -5.32 -13.89 -7.34
N THR A 254 -4.91 -15.16 -7.42
CA THR A 254 -4.44 -15.93 -6.26
C THR A 254 -2.92 -15.87 -6.06
N SER A 255 -2.20 -15.09 -6.87
CA SER A 255 -0.74 -15.11 -6.88
C SER A 255 -0.09 -13.74 -7.11
N ASP A 256 -0.79 -12.65 -6.79
CA ASP A 256 -0.27 -11.27 -6.91
C ASP A 256 1.15 -11.15 -6.33
N VAL A 257 2.09 -10.67 -7.14
CA VAL A 257 3.50 -10.59 -6.78
C VAL A 257 3.77 -9.69 -5.56
N VAL A 258 2.90 -8.72 -5.30
CA VAL A 258 3.00 -7.79 -4.16
C VAL A 258 2.02 -8.08 -3.02
N PHE A 259 1.29 -9.20 -3.08
CA PHE A 259 0.34 -9.63 -2.06
C PHE A 259 -0.80 -8.62 -1.75
N GLY A 260 -1.22 -7.82 -2.73
CA GLY A 260 -2.25 -6.80 -2.54
C GLY A 260 -3.69 -7.32 -2.54
N VAL A 261 -3.91 -8.54 -3.03
CA VAL A 261 -5.26 -9.10 -3.18
C VAL A 261 -5.86 -9.49 -1.82
N LYS A 262 -7.06 -8.99 -1.56
CA LYS A 262 -7.92 -9.38 -0.44
C LYS A 262 -9.26 -9.84 -0.97
N SER A 263 -9.85 -10.88 -0.39
CA SER A 263 -11.09 -11.48 -0.90
C SER A 263 -12.26 -10.50 -0.98
N SER A 264 -12.33 -9.52 -0.07
CA SER A 264 -13.35 -8.46 -0.05
C SER A 264 -13.21 -7.45 -1.19
N LEU A 265 -12.02 -7.37 -1.80
CA LEU A 265 -11.66 -6.43 -2.86
C LEU A 265 -11.74 -7.08 -4.27
N ILE A 266 -12.09 -8.36 -4.34
CA ILE A 266 -12.29 -9.08 -5.61
C ILE A 266 -13.75 -8.90 -6.03
N ILE A 267 -13.94 -8.32 -7.22
CA ILE A 267 -15.25 -7.95 -7.75
C ILE A 267 -15.58 -8.70 -9.04
N ASP A 268 -16.87 -8.93 -9.25
CA ASP A 268 -17.40 -9.47 -10.49
C ASP A 268 -17.78 -8.33 -11.46
N LEU A 269 -17.41 -8.48 -12.73
CA LEU A 269 -17.89 -7.59 -13.78
C LEU A 269 -19.21 -8.09 -14.33
N GLY A 270 -20.24 -7.26 -14.21
CA GLY A 270 -21.53 -7.47 -14.83
C GLY A 270 -21.56 -7.03 -16.29
N LYS A 271 -22.77 -7.02 -16.84
CA LYS A 271 -23.07 -6.50 -18.16
C LYS A 271 -24.15 -5.42 -18.05
N VAL A 272 -23.98 -4.34 -18.80
CA VAL A 272 -24.93 -3.23 -18.88
C VAL A 272 -26.23 -3.72 -19.54
N ASP A 273 -27.37 -3.51 -18.88
CA ASP A 273 -28.71 -3.76 -19.42
C ASP A 273 -29.25 -2.55 -20.21
N GLU A 274 -30.44 -2.68 -20.80
CA GLU A 274 -31.06 -1.62 -21.61
C GLU A 274 -31.34 -0.33 -20.82
N GLU A 275 -31.79 -0.45 -19.57
CA GLU A 275 -32.09 0.70 -18.71
C GLU A 275 -30.81 1.47 -18.35
N THR A 276 -29.77 0.75 -17.93
CA THR A 276 -28.47 1.31 -17.59
C THR A 276 -27.81 1.92 -18.83
N ALA A 277 -27.88 1.26 -19.99
CA ALA A 277 -27.39 1.78 -21.25
C ALA A 277 -28.03 3.12 -21.62
N ALA A 278 -29.37 3.20 -21.55
CA ALA A 278 -30.11 4.41 -21.83
C ALA A 278 -29.81 5.54 -20.83
N LYS A 279 -29.68 5.20 -19.54
CA LYS A 279 -29.42 6.18 -18.47
C LYS A 279 -28.01 6.78 -18.54
N TYR A 280 -26.99 5.96 -18.80
CA TYR A 280 -25.58 6.37 -18.72
C TYR A 280 -24.92 6.60 -20.09
N GLY A 281 -25.66 6.37 -21.18
CA GLY A 281 -25.18 6.61 -22.55
C GLY A 281 -24.05 5.68 -22.95
N VAL A 282 -24.16 4.39 -22.64
CA VAL A 282 -23.19 3.34 -22.99
C VAL A 282 -23.88 2.19 -23.74
N PRO A 283 -23.15 1.36 -24.52
CA PRO A 283 -23.76 0.23 -25.22
C PRO A 283 -24.32 -0.83 -24.28
N VAL A 284 -25.46 -1.42 -24.66
CA VAL A 284 -25.98 -2.65 -24.01
C VAL A 284 -24.94 -3.76 -24.15
N GLY A 285 -24.67 -4.48 -23.05
CA GLY A 285 -23.65 -5.54 -23.01
C GLY A 285 -22.21 -5.04 -22.81
N ALA A 286 -21.99 -3.73 -22.65
CA ALA A 286 -20.72 -3.22 -22.13
C ALA A 286 -20.44 -3.79 -20.73
N LEU A 287 -19.17 -3.84 -20.31
CA LEU A 287 -18.81 -4.29 -18.97
C LEU A 287 -19.32 -3.32 -17.91
N LEU A 288 -19.78 -3.86 -16.78
CA LEU A 288 -20.30 -3.08 -15.66
C LEU A 288 -19.55 -3.42 -14.38
N LEU A 289 -18.82 -2.46 -13.84
CA LEU A 289 -18.30 -2.48 -12.47
C LEU A 289 -19.32 -1.78 -11.58
N ARG A 290 -19.81 -2.46 -10.54
CA ARG A 290 -20.67 -1.85 -9.53
C ARG A 290 -20.10 -2.14 -8.14
N HIS A 291 -19.77 -1.10 -7.38
CA HIS A 291 -19.15 -1.27 -6.08
C HIS A 291 -19.57 -0.18 -5.08
N SER A 292 -19.67 -0.56 -3.80
CA SER A 292 -20.01 0.35 -2.72
C SER A 292 -18.86 0.42 -1.73
N PHE A 293 -18.28 1.60 -1.61
CA PHE A 293 -17.21 1.90 -0.68
C PHE A 293 -17.79 2.35 0.66
N VAL A 294 -17.27 1.78 1.74
CA VAL A 294 -17.60 2.14 3.12
C VAL A 294 -16.33 2.70 3.74
N LEU A 295 -16.32 4.00 4.01
CA LEU A 295 -15.16 4.69 4.54
C LEU A 295 -15.27 4.81 6.06
N ALA A 296 -14.22 4.37 6.75
CA ALA A 296 -14.04 4.64 8.17
C ALA A 296 -13.58 6.09 8.37
N SER A 297 -13.98 6.71 9.48
CA SER A 297 -13.38 7.97 9.91
C SER A 297 -11.92 7.75 10.37
N THR A 298 -11.13 8.83 10.40
CA THR A 298 -9.77 8.77 10.97
C THR A 298 -9.83 8.37 12.44
N GLU A 299 -10.81 8.88 13.19
CA GLU A 299 -10.98 8.55 14.61
C GLU A 299 -11.24 7.05 14.81
N GLU A 300 -12.14 6.44 14.03
CA GLU A 300 -12.40 5.00 14.10
C GLU A 300 -11.14 4.18 13.77
N THR A 301 -10.37 4.63 12.77
CA THR A 301 -9.12 3.99 12.33
C THR A 301 -8.03 4.11 13.40
N GLU A 302 -7.85 5.29 13.98
CA GLU A 302 -6.85 5.58 15.02
C GLU A 302 -7.16 4.82 16.31
N GLN A 303 -8.42 4.83 16.77
CA GLN A 303 -8.82 4.08 17.95
C GLN A 303 -8.60 2.57 17.77
N LEU A 304 -8.89 2.04 16.58
CA LEU A 304 -8.64 0.64 16.27
C LEU A 304 -7.13 0.33 16.19
N ARG A 305 -6.33 1.22 15.59
CA ARG A 305 -4.87 1.11 15.56
C ARG A 305 -4.28 1.07 16.96
N ASP A 306 -4.67 2.01 17.80
CA ASP A 306 -4.20 2.13 19.18
C ASP A 306 -4.53 0.89 20.00
N LYS A 307 -5.77 0.41 19.89
CA LYS A 307 -6.21 -0.85 20.52
C LYS A 307 -5.38 -2.04 20.04
N ASN A 308 -5.25 -2.22 18.72
CA ASN A 308 -4.50 -3.34 18.14
C ASN A 308 -3.01 -3.30 18.53
N ALA A 309 -2.42 -2.10 18.59
CA ALA A 309 -1.04 -1.91 19.00
C ALA A 309 -0.83 -2.35 20.46
N MET A 310 -1.72 -1.94 21.37
CA MET A 310 -1.64 -2.34 22.78
C MET A 310 -1.85 -3.84 22.98
N GLU A 311 -2.83 -4.45 22.30
CA GLU A 311 -3.04 -5.91 22.31
C GLU A 311 -1.85 -6.68 21.72
N ALA A 312 -1.14 -6.11 20.75
CA ALA A 312 0.08 -6.71 20.20
C ALA A 312 1.23 -6.67 21.21
N MET A 313 1.42 -5.56 21.93
CA MET A 313 2.45 -5.45 22.97
C MET A 313 2.15 -6.39 24.16
N GLU A 314 0.90 -6.52 24.56
CA GLU A 314 0.48 -7.45 25.62
C GLU A 314 0.78 -8.91 25.24
N ARG A 315 0.51 -9.30 23.99
CA ARG A 315 0.88 -10.64 23.47
C ARG A 315 2.38 -10.91 23.48
N LEU A 316 3.19 -9.87 23.37
CA LEU A 316 4.65 -9.97 23.51
C LEU A 316 5.11 -9.95 24.98
N GLY A 317 4.18 -9.84 25.93
CA GLY A 317 4.50 -9.74 27.36
C GLY A 317 5.10 -8.38 27.76
N LEU A 318 4.96 -7.36 26.91
CA LEU A 318 5.53 -6.03 27.12
C LEU A 318 4.48 -5.10 27.72
N LYS A 319 4.77 -4.53 28.89
CA LYS A 319 4.05 -3.33 29.36
C LYS A 319 4.45 -2.17 28.48
N SER A 320 3.49 -1.36 28.06
CA SER A 320 3.71 -0.33 27.06
C SER A 320 2.76 0.83 27.26
N LYS A 321 3.10 1.95 26.64
CA LYS A 321 2.24 3.12 26.47
C LYS A 321 2.25 3.57 25.02
N LEU A 322 1.26 4.36 24.64
CA LEU A 322 1.24 5.03 23.35
C LEU A 322 1.89 6.42 23.49
N ILE A 323 2.81 6.74 22.59
CA ILE A 323 3.35 8.09 22.38
C ILE A 323 3.01 8.46 20.95
N ASP A 324 2.18 9.49 20.75
CA ASP A 324 1.67 9.90 19.43
C ASP A 324 1.10 8.71 18.62
N HIS A 325 0.23 7.91 19.25
CA HIS A 325 -0.38 6.69 18.70
C HIS A 325 0.60 5.54 18.38
N LEU A 326 1.86 5.64 18.78
CA LEU A 326 2.86 4.59 18.57
C LEU A 326 3.20 3.85 19.88
N PRO A 327 3.23 2.51 19.89
CA PRO A 327 3.55 1.75 21.08
C PRO A 327 5.03 1.89 21.44
N VAL A 328 5.29 2.16 22.72
CA VAL A 328 6.61 2.23 23.32
C VAL A 328 6.57 1.38 24.58
N PRO A 329 7.41 0.33 24.69
CA PRO A 329 7.49 -0.44 25.91
C PRO A 329 8.00 0.42 27.07
N ASP A 330 7.54 0.12 28.27
CA ASP A 330 8.14 0.68 29.48
C ASP A 330 9.57 0.16 29.55
N LEU A 331 10.53 1.09 29.52
CA LEU A 331 11.93 0.80 29.79
C LEU A 331 12.06 0.68 31.31
N ASP A 332 12.14 -0.53 31.84
CA ASP A 332 12.58 -0.78 33.23
C ASP A 332 14.09 -0.49 33.38
#